data_AF-A0A949Z2T1-F1
#
_entry.id   AF-A0A949Z2T1-F1
#
_cell.length_a   1.000
_cell.length_b   1.000
_cell.length_c   1.000
_cell.angle_alpha   90.00
_cell.angle_beta   90.00
_cell.angle_gamma   90.00
#
_symmetry.space_group_name_H-M   'P 1'
#
loop_
_entity.id
_entity.type
_entity.pdbx_description
1 polymer ?
#
loop_
_entity_poly.entity_id
_entity_poly.type
_entity_poly.pdbx_seq_one_letter_code
_entity_poly.pdbx_strand_id
1 'polypeptide(L)'
;MRRKRVPATEDSFHHSVYVILLDPAVLRHPSILRLNPNRDSTKPCVYVGMTGLPVEERFENHKKGEKSAWVVKKYGLRLMPELFEFLNPMPFAAAAQMEKDLAEDLRTEGYTVTGGT
;
A
#
# COMPACT_ATOMS: atom_id res chain seq x y z
N MET A 1 -40.96 -29.75 7.11
CA MET A 1 -39.80 -29.11 7.77
C MET A 1 -39.25 -28.02 6.87
N ARG A 2 -39.39 -26.74 7.26
CA ARG A 2 -38.87 -25.60 6.49
C ARG A 2 -37.35 -25.55 6.68
N ARG A 3 -36.59 -25.67 5.58
CA ARG A 3 -35.15 -25.33 5.59
C ARG A 3 -35.03 -23.90 6.08
N LYS A 4 -34.41 -23.69 7.25
CA LYS A 4 -34.00 -22.36 7.68
C LYS A 4 -33.04 -21.83 6.62
N ARG A 5 -33.44 -20.77 5.92
CA ARG A 5 -32.53 -19.95 5.12
C ARG A 5 -31.54 -19.36 6.12
N VAL A 6 -30.28 -19.76 6.04
CA VAL A 6 -29.19 -19.05 6.71
C VAL A 6 -29.21 -17.63 6.13
N PRO A 7 -29.26 -16.56 6.94
CA PRO A 7 -29.14 -15.21 6.42
C PRO A 7 -27.78 -15.11 5.71
N ALA A 8 -27.72 -14.42 4.57
CA ALA A 8 -26.44 -14.04 3.97
C ALA A 8 -25.74 -13.07 4.93
N THR A 9 -24.93 -13.60 5.84
CA THR A 9 -24.01 -12.82 6.64
C THR A 9 -22.65 -12.88 5.96
N GLU A 10 -22.01 -11.73 5.82
CA GLU A 10 -20.65 -11.45 5.31
C GLU A 10 -20.64 -10.77 3.94
N ASP A 11 -20.79 -9.45 3.93
CA ASP A 11 -20.12 -8.63 2.91
C ASP A 11 -18.62 -8.90 3.05
N SER A 12 -18.09 -9.85 2.27
CA SER A 12 -16.65 -10.11 2.24
C SER A 12 -15.94 -8.83 1.80
N PHE A 13 -15.31 -8.15 2.75
CA PHE A 13 -14.43 -7.04 2.43
C PHE A 13 -13.33 -7.54 1.49
N HIS A 14 -13.06 -6.76 0.44
CA HIS A 14 -12.07 -7.08 -0.58
C HIS A 14 -11.10 -5.93 -0.82
N HIS A 15 -11.11 -4.91 0.03
CA HIS A 15 -10.13 -3.84 -0.04
C HIS A 15 -9.01 -4.08 0.96
N SER A 16 -7.81 -3.75 0.52
CA SER A 16 -6.57 -3.96 1.26
C SER A 16 -5.64 -2.77 1.06
N VAL A 17 -4.92 -2.41 2.12
CA VAL A 17 -3.71 -1.58 1.99
C VAL A 17 -2.51 -2.47 1.67
N TYR A 18 -1.49 -1.92 1.04
CA TYR A 18 -0.25 -2.63 0.74
C TYR A 18 0.96 -1.70 0.76
N VAL A 19 2.12 -2.29 1.04
CA VAL A 19 3.41 -1.60 1.05
C VAL A 19 4.38 -2.31 0.10
N ILE A 20 5.04 -1.53 -0.75
CA ILE A 20 6.03 -2.02 -1.72
C ILE A 20 7.39 -1.42 -1.37
N LEU A 21 8.40 -2.28 -1.25
CA LEU A 21 9.80 -1.86 -1.19
C LEU A 21 10.21 -1.23 -2.52
N LEU A 22 10.80 -0.04 -2.46
CA LEU A 22 11.34 0.67 -3.61
C LEU A 22 12.87 0.57 -3.65
N ASP A 23 13.42 0.54 -4.86
CA ASP A 23 14.85 0.70 -5.11
C ASP A 23 15.32 2.07 -4.59
N PRO A 24 16.40 2.14 -3.77
CA PRO A 24 16.96 3.40 -3.26
C PRO A 24 17.30 4.43 -4.34
N ALA A 25 17.47 4.03 -5.60
CA ALA A 25 17.64 4.95 -6.74
C ALA A 25 16.46 5.94 -6.90
N VAL A 26 15.30 5.68 -6.26
CA VAL A 26 14.19 6.64 -6.17
C VAL A 26 14.60 7.95 -5.46
N LEU A 27 15.59 7.90 -4.57
CA LEU A 27 16.12 9.07 -3.85
C LEU A 27 16.83 10.09 -4.76
N ARG A 28 17.13 9.72 -6.01
CA ARG A 28 17.67 10.67 -7.02
C ARG A 28 16.68 11.76 -7.41
N HIS A 29 15.40 11.62 -7.05
CA HIS A 29 14.34 12.59 -7.35
C HIS A 29 14.20 13.61 -6.21
N PRO A 30 14.53 14.90 -6.43
CA PRO A 30 14.45 15.91 -5.37
C PRO A 30 13.04 16.10 -4.79
N SER A 31 11.99 15.82 -5.57
CA SER A 31 10.60 15.86 -5.10
C SER A 31 10.32 14.82 -4.03
N ILE A 32 10.91 13.62 -4.13
CA ILE A 32 10.75 12.54 -3.14
C ILE A 32 11.44 12.91 -1.84
N LEU A 33 12.63 13.54 -1.93
CA LEU A 33 13.35 14.04 -0.75
C LEU A 33 12.59 15.17 -0.06
N ARG A 34 12.02 16.10 -0.81
CA ARG A 34 11.20 17.19 -0.25
C ARG A 34 9.91 16.69 0.41
N LEU A 35 9.32 15.61 -0.11
CA LEU A 35 8.15 14.97 0.49
C LEU A 35 8.49 14.27 1.81
N ASN A 36 9.75 13.89 2.01
CA ASN A 36 10.22 13.15 3.19
C ASN A 36 11.40 13.88 3.86
N PRO A 37 11.18 15.10 4.39
CA PRO A 37 12.26 15.93 4.94
C PRO A 37 12.91 15.32 6.18
N ASN A 38 12.15 14.53 6.96
CA ASN A 38 12.59 13.91 8.20
C ASN A 38 13.01 12.43 8.04
N ARG A 39 13.26 11.97 6.81
CA ARG A 39 13.63 10.57 6.58
C ARG A 39 14.90 10.21 7.33
N ASP A 40 14.95 8.98 7.80
CA ASP A 40 16.17 8.31 8.24
C ASP A 40 16.82 7.63 7.03
N SER A 41 18.11 7.88 6.79
CA SER A 41 18.85 7.29 5.66
C SER A 41 19.10 5.78 5.80
N THR A 42 18.92 5.23 7.00
CA THR A 42 19.05 3.78 7.27
C THR A 42 17.76 3.01 7.00
N LYS A 43 16.61 3.72 6.91
CA LYS A 43 15.30 3.13 6.63
C LYS A 43 15.07 2.97 5.13
N PRO A 44 14.29 1.95 4.71
CA PRO A 44 14.03 1.72 3.29
C PRO A 44 13.09 2.77 2.69
N CYS A 45 13.09 2.84 1.35
CA CYS A 45 12.11 3.60 0.59
C CYS A 45 10.90 2.69 0.29
N VAL A 46 9.70 3.20 0.50
CA VAL A 46 8.46 2.42 0.32
C VAL A 46 7.40 3.20 -0.44
N TYR A 47 6.50 2.46 -1.08
CA TYR A 47 5.24 2.98 -1.62
C TYR A 47 4.08 2.38 -0.84
N VAL A 48 3.15 3.22 -0.39
CA VAL A 48 1.90 2.82 0.26
C VAL A 48 0.74 3.03 -0.71
N GLY A 49 -0.14 2.02 -0.81
CA GLY A 49 -1.32 2.08 -1.65
C GLY A 49 -2.49 1.31 -1.08
N MET A 50 -3.69 1.51 -1.65
CA MET A 50 -4.83 0.61 -1.45
C MET A 50 -5.36 -0.01 -2.76
N THR A 51 -6.07 -1.12 -2.64
CA THR A 51 -6.66 -1.81 -3.80
C THR A 51 -7.89 -2.62 -3.41
N GLY A 52 -8.80 -2.83 -4.36
CA GLY A 52 -9.88 -3.82 -4.29
C GLY A 52 -9.54 -5.15 -5.01
N LEU A 53 -8.30 -5.33 -5.43
CA LEU A 53 -7.78 -6.56 -6.04
C LEU A 53 -6.93 -7.33 -5.01
N PRO A 54 -6.59 -8.61 -5.25
CA PRO A 54 -5.47 -9.22 -4.56
C PRO A 54 -4.20 -8.35 -4.67
N VAL A 55 -3.46 -8.21 -3.58
CA VAL A 55 -2.32 -7.27 -3.51
C VAL A 55 -1.20 -7.66 -4.47
N GLU A 56 -1.02 -8.96 -4.71
CA GLU A 56 -0.10 -9.54 -5.70
C GLU A 56 -0.51 -9.16 -7.11
N GLU A 57 -1.80 -9.30 -7.45
CA GLU A 57 -2.32 -8.88 -8.77
C GLU A 57 -2.14 -7.38 -8.97
N ARG A 58 -2.41 -6.58 -7.93
CA ARG A 58 -2.19 -5.14 -8.00
C ARG A 58 -0.71 -4.80 -8.21
N PHE A 59 0.20 -5.52 -7.55
CA PHE A 59 1.63 -5.33 -7.74
C PHE A 59 2.06 -5.67 -9.17
N GLU A 60 1.58 -6.77 -9.73
CA GLU A 60 1.84 -7.14 -11.14
C GLU A 60 1.32 -6.08 -12.11
N ASN A 61 0.12 -5.54 -11.88
CA ASN A 61 -0.44 -4.45 -12.68
C ASN A 61 0.47 -3.21 -12.60
N HIS A 62 1.02 -2.90 -11.42
CA HIS A 62 2.00 -1.84 -11.28
C HIS A 62 3.25 -2.06 -12.13
N LYS A 63 3.80 -3.28 -12.14
CA LYS A 63 5.00 -3.65 -12.93
C LYS A 63 4.76 -3.60 -14.43
N LYS A 64 3.57 -3.99 -14.89
CA LYS A 64 3.11 -3.86 -16.29
C LYS A 64 2.82 -2.40 -16.68
N GLY A 65 2.58 -1.54 -15.70
CA GLY A 65 2.24 -0.14 -15.91
C GLY A 65 0.75 0.11 -16.12
N GLU A 66 -0.09 -0.84 -15.73
CA GLU A 66 -1.55 -0.77 -15.81
C GLU A 66 -2.08 -0.11 -14.54
N LYS A 67 -2.75 1.05 -14.68
CA LYS A 67 -3.24 1.86 -13.54
C LYS A 67 -2.17 2.03 -12.44
N SER A 68 -0.95 2.30 -12.88
CA SER A 68 0.24 2.23 -12.04
C SER A 68 0.76 3.62 -11.63
N ALA A 69 1.23 3.73 -10.40
CA ALA A 69 2.11 4.82 -9.99
C ALA A 69 3.48 4.67 -10.67
N TRP A 70 3.95 5.74 -11.32
CA TRP A 70 5.21 5.73 -12.07
C TRP A 70 6.40 5.27 -11.21
N VAL A 71 6.40 5.62 -9.92
CA VAL A 71 7.45 5.24 -8.95
C VAL A 71 7.52 3.73 -8.82
N VAL A 72 6.37 3.06 -8.63
CA VAL A 72 6.32 1.60 -8.46
C VAL A 72 6.69 0.90 -9.76
N LYS A 73 6.21 1.38 -10.91
CA LYS A 73 6.58 0.82 -12.22
C LYS A 73 8.10 0.81 -12.39
N LYS A 74 8.76 1.92 -12.06
CA LYS A 74 10.20 2.13 -12.29
C LYS A 74 11.09 1.54 -11.19
N TYR A 75 10.66 1.60 -9.93
CA TYR A 75 11.50 1.31 -8.76
C TYR A 75 10.93 0.25 -7.83
N GLY A 76 9.70 -0.26 -8.06
CA GLY A 76 9.12 -1.29 -7.20
C GLY A 76 9.87 -2.61 -7.27
N LEU A 77 10.32 -3.11 -6.11
CA LEU A 77 11.10 -4.33 -5.97
C LEU A 77 10.23 -5.53 -5.53
N ARG A 78 9.52 -5.40 -4.41
CA ARG A 78 8.67 -6.46 -3.85
C ARG A 78 7.64 -5.91 -2.86
N LEU A 79 6.59 -6.67 -2.58
CA LEU A 79 5.70 -6.42 -1.44
C LEU A 79 6.44 -6.60 -0.10
N MET A 80 5.98 -5.90 0.93
CA MET A 80 6.40 -6.03 2.33
C MET A 80 5.21 -6.39 3.23
N PRO A 81 4.71 -7.65 3.19
CA PRO A 81 3.52 -8.08 3.94
C PRO A 81 3.61 -7.81 5.44
N GLU A 82 4.82 -7.85 5.99
CA GLU A 82 5.12 -7.58 7.40
C GLU A 82 4.63 -6.19 7.87
N LEU A 83 4.40 -5.25 6.95
CA LEU A 83 3.94 -3.89 7.24
C LEU A 83 2.43 -3.69 7.09
N PHE A 84 1.68 -4.63 6.52
CA PHE A 84 0.27 -4.36 6.16
C PHE A 84 -0.68 -5.55 6.25
N GLU A 85 -0.21 -6.80 6.20
CA GLU A 85 -1.08 -7.96 6.03
C GLU A 85 -2.07 -8.10 7.20
N PHE A 86 -1.62 -7.82 8.42
CA PHE A 86 -2.44 -7.86 9.64
C PHE A 86 -3.55 -6.80 9.69
N LEU A 87 -3.53 -5.80 8.80
CA LEU A 87 -4.56 -4.77 8.70
C LEU A 87 -5.73 -5.22 7.81
N ASN A 88 -5.54 -6.23 6.95
CA ASN A 88 -6.46 -6.57 5.88
C ASN A 88 -7.35 -7.79 6.22
N PRO A 89 -8.52 -7.95 5.55
CA PRO A 89 -9.16 -7.00 4.63
C PRO A 89 -10.08 -5.99 5.36
N MET A 90 -10.49 -4.93 4.66
CA MET A 90 -11.36 -3.88 5.22
C MET A 90 -12.33 -3.28 4.18
N PRO A 91 -13.39 -2.56 4.59
CA PRO A 91 -14.24 -1.80 3.66
C PRO A 91 -13.44 -0.74 2.90
N PHE A 92 -13.92 -0.32 1.71
CA PHE A 92 -13.28 0.72 0.91
C PHE A 92 -12.96 2.00 1.70
N ALA A 93 -13.93 2.52 2.46
CA ALA A 93 -13.73 3.75 3.23
C ALA A 93 -12.65 3.60 4.30
N ALA A 94 -12.57 2.42 4.94
CA ALA A 94 -11.52 2.12 5.90
C ALA A 94 -10.16 1.98 5.19
N ALA A 95 -10.09 1.34 4.02
CA ALA A 95 -8.86 1.21 3.25
C ALA A 95 -8.30 2.56 2.79
N ALA A 96 -9.18 3.47 2.34
CA ALA A 96 -8.79 4.80 1.93
C ALA A 96 -8.25 5.65 3.09
N GLN A 97 -8.78 5.47 4.30
CA GLN A 97 -8.25 6.15 5.49
C GLN A 97 -6.95 5.49 5.96
N MET A 98 -6.92 4.16 6.05
CA MET A 98 -5.75 3.39 6.48
C MET A 98 -4.55 3.59 5.54
N GLU A 99 -4.76 3.81 4.24
CA GLU A 99 -3.69 4.15 3.30
C GLU A 99 -2.93 5.43 3.72
N LYS A 100 -3.66 6.42 4.24
CA LYS A 100 -3.10 7.70 4.70
C LYS A 100 -2.42 7.53 6.05
N ASP A 101 -3.10 6.88 6.99
CA ASP A 101 -2.61 6.65 8.35
C ASP A 101 -1.30 5.84 8.31
N LEU A 102 -1.28 4.73 7.57
CA LEU A 102 -0.08 3.89 7.40
C LEU A 102 1.06 4.66 6.74
N ALA A 103 0.78 5.53 5.77
CA ALA A 103 1.80 6.35 5.13
C ALA A 103 2.38 7.41 6.09
N GLU A 104 1.57 7.97 6.99
CA GLU A 104 2.02 8.92 8.01
C GLU A 104 2.84 8.23 9.11
N ASP A 105 2.39 7.08 9.60
CA ASP A 105 3.09 6.28 10.60
C ASP A 105 4.48 5.87 10.11
N LEU A 106 4.58 5.35 8.88
CA LEU A 106 5.85 4.98 8.28
C LEU A 106 6.78 6.19 8.09
N ARG A 107 6.26 7.36 7.70
CA ARG A 107 7.07 8.60 7.65
C ARG A 107 7.58 8.99 9.03
N THR A 108 6.75 8.86 10.06
CA THR A 108 7.11 9.15 11.44
C THR A 108 8.20 8.21 11.95
N GLU A 109 8.18 6.94 11.54
CA GLU A 109 9.24 5.97 11.79
C GLU A 109 10.53 6.19 10.97
N GLY A 110 10.55 7.21 10.11
CA GLY A 110 11.72 7.61 9.32
C GLY A 110 11.82 6.96 7.95
N TYR A 111 10.82 6.19 7.50
CA TYR A 111 10.81 5.66 6.14
C TYR A 111 10.72 6.79 5.11
N THR A 112 11.29 6.56 3.91
CA THR A 112 10.97 7.40 2.76
C THR A 112 9.71 6.87 2.11
N VAL A 113 8.58 7.57 2.26
CA VAL A 113 7.27 7.10 1.79
C VAL A 113 6.84 7.86 0.55
N THR A 114 6.33 7.11 -0.42
CA THR A 114 5.60 7.62 -1.60
C THR A 114 4.17 7.03 -1.59
N GLY A 115 3.20 7.74 -2.18
CA GLY A 115 1.79 7.37 -2.06
C GLY A 115 1.15 7.84 -0.73
N GLY A 116 0.01 7.25 -0.37
CA GLY A 116 -0.76 7.62 0.82
C GLY A 116 -1.44 8.99 0.73
N THR A 117 -2.08 9.30 -0.41
CA THR A 117 -2.76 10.58 -0.67
C THR A 117 -4.25 10.40 -0.90
#